data_AF-A0A5N7C6X4-F1
#
_entry.id   AF-A0A5N7C6X4-F1
#
_cell.length_a   1.000
_cell.length_b   1.000
_cell.length_c   1.000
_cell.angle_alpha   90.00
_cell.angle_beta   90.00
_cell.angle_gamma   90.00
#
_symmetry.space_group_name_H-M   'P 1'
#
loop_
_entity.id
_entity.type
_entity.pdbx_description
1 polymer ?
#
loop_
_entity_poly.entity_id
_entity_poly.type
_entity_poly.pdbx_seq_one_letter_code
_entity_poly.pdbx_strand_id
1 'polypeptide(L)'
;MGKVYEYSYCNVAATGAAEGSEGLFVDRDPSLTSPFKVDIKWKGHRQSYYFLDTGIWHSGVTKTLLNRRGWVLQERLLSPRTLSFKQQLFWECRELKACEAFPHGLGQDIDLEPDDVDEDSELCPKSWKTEVTVPENRYASWAKVVQQFTVSGLTKGSDKLIALSGVAARMQAILGDNYIAGLWKHNLLFDLLWYIKYGRQADGKPSFRVDAYRAPSWSWASVEGRVHFPCGRLDVSWGPPLLEIIGVEVNPTTNNSTGQVSNAFILASGNLKQMPEFYELPEHMFDMIPGALSACCVDDENDLSLVDVFALPVRIMRGINGEVLFCLMLTPMPSTTSNFRRVGLLTLNQNEAEVSQLDVEGWVDNSNCGVQELINIF
;
A
#
# COMPACT_ATOMS: atom_id res chain seq x y z
N MET A 1 20.66 2.92 9.24
CA MET A 1 20.55 1.45 9.18
C MET A 1 20.55 0.93 7.75
N GLY A 2 19.76 1.50 6.83
CA GLY A 2 19.66 1.02 5.44
C GLY A 2 20.97 0.78 4.69
N LYS A 3 21.97 1.67 4.80
CA LYS A 3 23.29 1.50 4.17
C LYS A 3 24.01 0.20 4.55
N VAL A 4 23.80 -0.31 5.77
CA VAL A 4 24.41 -1.58 6.21
C VAL A 4 23.92 -2.73 5.34
N TYR A 5 22.61 -2.77 5.08
CA TYR A 5 21.99 -3.79 4.23
C TYR A 5 22.28 -3.54 2.75
N GLU A 6 22.20 -2.28 2.28
CA GLU A 6 22.45 -1.92 0.88
C GLU A 6 23.86 -2.30 0.40
N TYR A 7 24.88 -2.14 1.26
CA TYR A 7 26.26 -2.49 0.95
C TYR A 7 26.70 -3.85 1.51
N SER A 8 25.78 -4.63 2.09
CA SER A 8 26.08 -6.00 2.52
C SER A 8 26.34 -6.90 1.30
N TYR A 9 27.24 -7.88 1.46
CA TYR A 9 27.46 -8.87 0.40
C TYR A 9 26.29 -9.86 0.29
N CYS A 10 25.82 -10.34 1.46
CA CYS A 10 24.71 -11.25 1.61
C CYS A 10 24.12 -11.08 3.01
N ASN A 11 22.80 -10.92 3.08
CA ASN A 11 22.04 -10.91 4.32
C ASN A 11 21.61 -12.34 4.67
N VAL A 12 21.81 -12.76 5.91
CA VAL A 12 21.38 -14.09 6.39
C VAL A 12 20.15 -13.89 7.27
N ALA A 13 19.03 -14.48 6.87
CA ALA A 13 17.75 -14.32 7.53
C ALA A 13 17.29 -15.62 8.20
N ALA A 14 17.06 -15.57 9.51
CA ALA A 14 16.50 -16.67 10.30
C ALA A 14 14.97 -16.74 10.15
N THR A 15 14.44 -16.94 8.94
CA THR A 15 12.99 -16.89 8.67
C THR A 15 12.19 -17.99 9.37
N GLY A 16 12.83 -19.10 9.75
CA GLY A 16 12.25 -20.19 10.52
C GLY A 16 12.16 -19.96 12.02
N ALA A 17 12.85 -18.95 12.56
CA ALA A 17 12.88 -18.64 13.97
C ALA A 17 11.83 -17.57 14.34
N ALA A 18 11.10 -17.76 15.44
CA ALA A 18 10.23 -16.70 15.95
C ALA A 18 11.05 -15.63 16.70
N GLU A 19 12.07 -16.07 17.44
CA GLU A 19 12.94 -15.21 18.25
C GLU A 19 14.43 -15.46 18.00
N GLY A 20 15.28 -14.53 18.45
CA GLY A 20 16.74 -14.63 18.26
C GLY A 20 17.42 -15.79 19.00
N SER A 21 16.71 -16.50 19.87
CA SER A 21 17.20 -17.63 20.65
C SER A 21 17.18 -18.97 19.90
N GLU A 22 16.38 -19.11 18.84
CA GLU A 22 16.11 -20.39 18.15
C GLU A 22 17.17 -20.76 17.09
N GLY A 23 18.01 -19.82 16.68
CA GLY A 23 19.08 -20.05 15.69
C GLY A 23 18.57 -20.23 14.24
N LEU A 24 19.45 -20.71 13.35
CA LEU A 24 19.14 -20.87 11.91
C LEU A 24 18.70 -22.28 11.52
N PHE A 25 19.03 -23.28 12.33
CA PHE A 25 18.88 -24.69 11.96
C PHE A 25 17.70 -25.29 12.70
N VAL A 26 16.74 -25.78 11.93
CA VAL A 26 15.60 -26.55 12.41
C VAL A 26 15.70 -27.98 11.90
N ASP A 27 14.99 -28.91 12.54
CA ASP A 27 14.79 -30.24 11.98
C ASP A 27 14.00 -30.12 10.66
N ARG A 28 14.56 -30.72 9.61
CA ARG A 28 14.04 -30.63 8.25
C ARG A 28 13.58 -31.99 7.77
N ASP A 29 12.45 -32.02 7.06
CA ASP A 29 12.00 -33.17 6.29
C ASP A 29 12.45 -32.99 4.83
N PRO A 30 13.45 -33.75 4.34
CA PRO A 30 13.94 -33.63 2.96
C PRO A 30 12.86 -33.90 1.91
N SER A 31 11.80 -34.65 2.25
CA SER A 31 10.72 -34.94 1.31
C SER A 31 9.97 -33.68 0.85
N LEU A 32 9.98 -32.62 1.66
CA LEU A 32 9.35 -31.33 1.35
C LEU A 32 10.09 -30.52 0.26
N THR A 33 11.31 -30.92 -0.10
CA THR A 33 12.09 -30.28 -1.18
C THR A 33 11.92 -30.99 -2.53
N SER A 34 11.33 -32.19 -2.52
CA SER A 34 11.09 -32.96 -3.73
C SER A 34 9.66 -32.74 -4.25
N PRO A 35 9.45 -32.62 -5.58
CA PRO A 35 8.11 -32.49 -6.13
C PRO A 35 7.27 -33.73 -5.83
N PHE A 36 6.02 -33.51 -5.40
CA PHE A 36 5.13 -34.61 -5.04
C PHE A 36 4.56 -35.27 -6.31
N LYS A 37 4.99 -36.51 -6.59
CA LYS A 37 4.55 -37.26 -7.77
C LYS A 37 3.33 -38.13 -7.46
N VAL A 38 2.28 -38.00 -8.26
CA VAL A 38 1.08 -38.84 -8.19
C VAL A 38 0.84 -39.54 -9.51
N ASP A 39 0.67 -40.86 -9.46
CA ASP A 39 0.27 -41.66 -10.61
C ASP A 39 -1.26 -41.78 -10.65
N ILE A 40 -1.91 -41.07 -11.57
CA ILE A 40 -3.36 -41.09 -11.72
C ILE A 40 -3.75 -42.19 -12.71
N LYS A 41 -4.61 -43.10 -12.25
CA LYS A 41 -5.26 -44.14 -13.06
C LYS A 41 -6.78 -44.03 -12.93
N TRP A 42 -7.45 -43.47 -13.93
CA TRP A 42 -8.90 -43.27 -13.88
C TRP A 42 -9.54 -43.29 -15.27
N LYS A 43 -10.58 -44.12 -15.48
CA LYS A 43 -11.33 -44.23 -16.76
C LYS A 43 -10.45 -44.29 -18.03
N GLY A 44 -9.40 -45.11 -18.00
CA GLY A 44 -8.46 -45.25 -19.13
C GLY A 44 -7.36 -44.19 -19.19
N HIS A 45 -7.43 -43.14 -18.38
CA HIS A 45 -6.34 -42.20 -18.17
C HIS A 45 -5.26 -42.83 -17.28
N ARG A 46 -4.00 -42.82 -17.73
CA ARG A 46 -2.82 -43.28 -16.97
C ARG A 46 -1.66 -42.34 -17.22
N GLN A 47 -1.42 -41.41 -16.29
CA GLN A 47 -0.32 -40.46 -16.36
C GLN A 47 0.20 -40.13 -14.96
N SER A 48 1.48 -39.80 -14.88
CA SER A 48 2.10 -39.23 -13.69
C SER A 48 2.01 -37.71 -13.72
N TYR A 49 1.61 -37.11 -12.60
CA TYR A 49 1.61 -35.68 -12.38
C TYR A 49 2.57 -35.32 -11.27
N TYR A 50 3.13 -34.12 -11.37
CA TYR A 50 3.88 -33.49 -10.29
C TYR A 50 3.03 -32.37 -9.72
N PHE A 51 2.81 -32.40 -8.41
CA PHE A 51 2.18 -31.32 -7.68
C PHE A 51 3.29 -30.41 -7.18
N LEU A 52 3.17 -29.13 -7.54
CA LEU A 52 4.08 -28.09 -7.13
C LEU A 52 3.33 -27.17 -6.17
N ASP A 53 3.99 -26.80 -5.07
CA ASP A 53 3.49 -25.73 -4.20
C ASP A 53 3.75 -24.38 -4.89
N THR A 54 2.69 -23.81 -5.46
CA THR A 54 2.76 -22.49 -6.11
C THR A 54 2.88 -21.35 -5.12
N GLY A 55 2.64 -21.58 -3.82
CA GLY A 55 2.80 -20.61 -2.73
C GLY A 55 4.10 -20.77 -1.93
N ILE A 56 5.08 -21.49 -2.47
CA ILE A 56 6.31 -21.87 -1.76
C ILE A 56 7.11 -20.66 -1.28
N TRP A 57 7.17 -19.58 -2.08
CA TRP A 57 7.88 -18.36 -1.73
C TRP A 57 7.10 -17.55 -0.70
N HIS A 58 5.83 -17.31 -0.97
CA HIS A 58 4.94 -16.60 -0.07
C HIS A 58 4.88 -17.22 1.34
N SER A 59 4.79 -18.56 1.43
CA SER A 59 4.79 -19.29 2.71
C SER A 59 6.19 -19.41 3.33
N GLY A 60 7.23 -19.56 2.50
CA GLY A 60 8.61 -19.79 2.90
C GLY A 60 9.38 -18.52 3.29
N VAL A 61 8.96 -17.36 2.78
CA VAL A 61 9.63 -16.07 2.94
C VAL A 61 8.63 -15.00 3.36
N THR A 62 7.68 -14.59 2.50
CA THR A 62 6.86 -13.39 2.73
C THR A 62 6.06 -13.42 4.04
N LYS A 63 5.28 -14.47 4.28
CA LYS A 63 4.38 -14.59 5.45
C LYS A 63 5.05 -15.13 6.71
N THR A 64 6.37 -15.33 6.69
CA THR A 64 7.13 -15.81 7.85
C THR A 64 7.12 -14.80 9.00
N LEU A 65 7.32 -15.28 10.22
CA LEU A 65 7.31 -14.44 11.43
C LEU A 65 8.33 -13.30 11.35
N LEU A 66 9.52 -13.58 10.80
CA LEU A 66 10.56 -12.59 10.62
C LEU A 66 10.09 -11.44 9.71
N ASN A 67 9.50 -11.75 8.55
CA ASN A 67 9.02 -10.75 7.59
C ASN A 67 7.73 -10.02 8.02
N ARG A 68 7.09 -10.45 9.12
CA ARG A 68 6.01 -9.68 9.77
C ARG A 68 6.52 -8.56 10.65
N ARG A 69 7.84 -8.36 10.79
CA ARG A 69 8.42 -7.25 11.57
C ARG A 69 8.72 -6.08 10.63
N GLY A 70 8.22 -4.89 10.94
CA GLY A 70 8.28 -3.75 10.01
C GLY A 70 9.69 -3.33 9.60
N TRP A 71 10.66 -3.44 10.52
CA TRP A 71 12.07 -3.15 10.20
C TRP A 71 12.65 -4.12 9.18
N VAL A 72 12.25 -5.39 9.20
CA VAL A 72 12.80 -6.45 8.36
C VAL A 72 12.52 -6.21 6.88
N LEU A 73 11.40 -5.56 6.54
CA LEU A 73 11.10 -5.24 5.15
C LEU A 73 12.21 -4.37 4.51
N GLN A 74 12.70 -3.37 5.23
CA GLN A 74 13.83 -2.55 4.78
C GLN A 74 15.12 -3.38 4.67
N GLU A 75 15.39 -4.24 5.65
CA GLU A 75 16.56 -5.12 5.64
C GLU A 75 16.57 -6.00 4.39
N ARG A 76 15.43 -6.58 4.06
CA ARG A 76 15.26 -7.48 2.92
C ARG A 76 15.33 -6.76 1.58
N LEU A 77 14.60 -5.65 1.41
CA LEU A 77 14.53 -4.95 0.12
C LEU A 77 15.86 -4.26 -0.24
N LEU A 78 16.58 -3.70 0.74
CA LEU A 78 17.85 -3.04 0.48
C LEU A 78 19.01 -4.03 0.24
N SER A 79 18.96 -5.20 0.88
CA SER A 79 20.00 -6.22 0.72
C SER A 79 20.11 -6.70 -0.74
N PRO A 80 21.31 -6.64 -1.37
CA PRO A 80 21.50 -7.14 -2.72
C PRO A 80 21.19 -8.63 -2.86
N ARG A 81 21.45 -9.39 -1.79
CA ARG A 81 21.25 -10.84 -1.70
C ARG A 81 20.77 -11.18 -0.29
N THR A 82 19.80 -12.09 -0.19
CA THR A 82 19.29 -12.62 1.08
C THR A 82 19.26 -14.14 0.99
N LEU A 83 19.86 -14.81 1.96
CA LEU A 83 19.73 -16.24 2.18
C LEU A 83 18.86 -16.48 3.41
N SER A 84 17.68 -17.02 3.20
CA SER A 84 16.67 -17.24 4.23
C SER A 84 16.63 -18.71 4.66
N PHE A 85 16.72 -18.96 5.96
CA PHE A 85 16.74 -20.28 6.59
C PHE A 85 15.38 -20.62 7.19
N LYS A 86 14.73 -21.66 6.65
CA LYS A 86 13.46 -22.21 7.16
C LYS A 86 13.47 -23.75 7.05
N GLN A 87 12.37 -24.38 6.59
CA GLN A 87 12.33 -25.81 6.24
C GLN A 87 13.27 -26.16 5.07
N GLN A 88 13.61 -25.17 4.24
CA GLN A 88 14.64 -25.24 3.19
C GLN A 88 15.34 -23.87 3.10
N LEU A 89 16.41 -23.80 2.33
CA LEU A 89 17.03 -22.53 1.97
C LEU A 89 16.25 -21.83 0.86
N PHE A 90 16.05 -20.52 1.05
CA PHE A 90 15.51 -19.63 0.03
C PHE A 90 16.55 -18.56 -0.30
N TRP A 91 16.82 -18.40 -1.59
CA TRP A 91 17.73 -17.42 -2.14
C TRP A 91 16.96 -16.31 -2.83
N GLU A 92 17.25 -15.07 -2.46
CA GLU A 92 16.69 -13.87 -3.07
C GLU A 92 17.80 -12.91 -3.48
N CYS A 93 17.88 -12.53 -4.74
CA CYS A 93 18.69 -11.39 -5.18
C CYS A 93 17.85 -10.44 -6.05
N ARG A 94 18.51 -9.46 -6.70
CA ARG A 94 17.82 -8.49 -7.57
C ARG A 94 17.35 -9.07 -8.91
N GLU A 95 17.81 -10.27 -9.25
CA GLU A 95 17.60 -10.90 -10.56
C GLU A 95 16.90 -12.25 -10.47
N LEU A 96 16.95 -12.91 -9.30
CA LEU A 96 16.51 -14.29 -9.16
C LEU A 96 15.97 -14.57 -7.76
N LYS A 97 14.89 -15.34 -7.73
CA LYS A 97 14.37 -16.03 -6.55
C LYS A 97 14.48 -17.52 -6.76
N ALA A 98 15.08 -18.23 -5.83
CA ALA A 98 15.30 -19.66 -5.92
C ALA A 98 15.16 -20.30 -4.53
N CYS A 99 14.97 -21.61 -4.50
CA CYS A 99 14.99 -22.39 -3.27
C CYS A 99 15.53 -23.80 -3.56
N GLU A 100 15.70 -24.63 -2.54
CA GLU A 100 16.21 -26.00 -2.73
C GLU A 100 15.33 -26.83 -3.68
N ALA A 101 14.00 -26.61 -3.68
CA ALA A 101 13.08 -27.27 -4.62
C ALA A 101 13.20 -26.73 -6.07
N PHE A 102 13.64 -25.48 -6.23
CA PHE A 102 13.77 -24.79 -7.52
C PHE A 102 15.11 -24.05 -7.61
N PRO A 103 16.24 -24.78 -7.74
CA PRO A 103 17.58 -24.20 -7.61
C PRO A 103 17.96 -23.24 -8.75
N HIS A 104 17.26 -23.32 -9.88
CA HIS A 104 17.51 -22.48 -11.05
C HIS A 104 16.54 -21.28 -11.16
N GLY A 105 15.65 -21.11 -10.19
CA GLY A 105 14.65 -20.04 -10.21
C GLY A 105 13.23 -20.55 -10.04
N LEU A 106 12.37 -19.73 -9.43
CA LEU A 106 10.93 -19.92 -9.48
C LEU A 106 10.44 -19.59 -10.90
N GLY A 107 9.63 -20.46 -11.49
CA GLY A 107 9.00 -20.19 -12.80
C GLY A 107 7.88 -19.15 -12.67
N GLN A 108 7.44 -18.57 -13.80
CA GLN A 108 6.37 -17.57 -13.84
C GLN A 108 5.02 -18.03 -13.24
N ASP A 109 4.78 -19.35 -13.23
CA ASP A 109 3.55 -19.95 -12.66
C ASP A 109 3.65 -20.25 -11.15
N ILE A 110 4.78 -19.90 -10.51
CA ILE A 110 5.04 -20.08 -9.08
C ILE A 110 5.11 -18.68 -8.45
N ASP A 111 4.41 -18.49 -7.32
CA ASP A 111 4.24 -17.20 -6.61
C ASP A 111 3.21 -16.24 -7.25
N LEU A 112 2.03 -16.78 -7.60
CA LEU A 112 0.92 -16.05 -8.26
C LEU A 112 0.12 -15.11 -7.34
N GLU A 113 0.64 -14.71 -6.17
CA GLU A 113 -0.08 -13.80 -5.28
C GLU A 113 0.09 -12.34 -5.74
N PRO A 114 -0.97 -11.69 -6.29
CA PRO A 114 -0.84 -10.41 -7.02
C PRO A 114 -0.39 -9.22 -6.14
N ASP A 115 -0.62 -9.31 -4.83
CA ASP A 115 -0.45 -8.21 -3.88
C ASP A 115 0.90 -8.24 -3.14
N ASP A 116 1.83 -9.11 -3.53
CA ASP A 116 3.12 -9.23 -2.85
C ASP A 116 4.16 -8.23 -3.41
N VAL A 117 5.03 -7.71 -2.53
CA VAL A 117 6.31 -7.05 -2.93
C VAL A 117 7.22 -8.00 -3.70
N ASP A 118 6.89 -9.29 -3.62
CA ASP A 118 7.62 -10.38 -4.22
C ASP A 118 7.16 -10.83 -5.60
N GLU A 119 6.11 -10.23 -6.17
CA GLU A 119 5.70 -10.57 -7.53
C GLU A 119 6.88 -10.42 -8.50
N ASP A 120 7.11 -11.45 -9.34
CA ASP A 120 8.13 -11.43 -10.38
C ASP A 120 7.67 -10.54 -11.55
N SER A 121 7.60 -9.24 -11.29
CA SER A 121 7.16 -8.20 -12.22
C SER A 121 8.15 -7.05 -12.26
N GLU A 122 8.04 -6.18 -13.29
CA GLU A 122 8.80 -4.92 -13.34
C GLU A 122 8.55 -4.02 -12.13
N LEU A 123 7.49 -4.27 -11.38
CA LEU A 123 7.09 -3.52 -10.19
C LEU A 123 7.68 -4.10 -8.90
N CYS A 124 8.46 -5.18 -8.96
CA CYS A 124 9.15 -5.74 -7.80
C CYS A 124 10.09 -4.70 -7.17
N PRO A 125 9.83 -4.24 -5.92
CA PRO A 125 10.65 -3.21 -5.30
C PRO A 125 12.11 -3.65 -5.09
N LYS A 126 12.37 -4.94 -4.88
CA LYS A 126 13.73 -5.44 -4.68
C LYS A 126 14.61 -5.38 -5.93
N SER A 127 14.00 -5.42 -7.11
CA SER A 127 14.74 -5.40 -8.39
C SER A 127 15.52 -4.09 -8.58
N TRP A 128 15.04 -2.99 -7.98
CA TRP A 128 15.58 -1.63 -8.15
C TRP A 128 15.81 -1.24 -9.62
N LYS A 129 14.98 -1.75 -10.52
CA LYS A 129 15.00 -1.41 -11.94
C LYS A 129 14.80 0.11 -12.10
N THR A 130 15.65 0.73 -12.91
CA THR A 130 15.61 2.16 -13.22
C THR A 130 14.70 2.49 -14.39
N GLU A 131 14.43 1.50 -15.23
CA GLU A 131 13.57 1.59 -16.41
C GLU A 131 12.30 0.80 -16.13
N VAL A 132 11.15 1.47 -16.19
CA VAL A 132 9.82 0.85 -16.10
C VAL A 132 9.18 1.01 -17.48
N THR A 133 8.73 -0.08 -18.09
CA THR A 133 8.17 -0.03 -19.45
C THR A 133 6.88 0.79 -19.53
N VAL A 134 6.16 0.89 -18.42
CA VAL A 134 4.95 1.70 -18.26
C VAL A 134 5.22 2.85 -17.28
N PRO A 135 5.51 4.08 -17.78
CA PRO A 135 5.85 5.23 -16.94
C PRO A 135 4.81 5.52 -15.85
N GLU A 136 3.54 5.26 -16.12
CA GLU A 136 2.41 5.47 -15.20
C GLU A 136 2.48 4.55 -13.97
N ASN A 137 3.16 3.40 -14.07
CA ASN A 137 3.26 2.42 -13.00
C ASN A 137 4.55 2.53 -12.19
N ARG A 138 5.42 3.50 -12.46
CA ARG A 138 6.73 3.60 -11.77
C ARG A 138 6.62 3.78 -10.25
N TYR A 139 5.49 4.29 -9.76
CA TYR A 139 5.19 4.45 -8.33
C TYR A 139 4.44 3.25 -7.72
N ALA A 140 3.93 2.31 -8.53
CA ALA A 140 3.17 1.15 -8.04
C ALA A 140 4.01 0.24 -7.14
N SER A 141 5.33 0.17 -7.38
CA SER A 141 6.27 -0.52 -6.49
C SER A 141 6.27 0.06 -5.07
N TRP A 142 6.15 1.38 -4.92
CA TRP A 142 6.05 2.02 -3.60
C TRP A 142 4.73 1.66 -2.91
N ALA A 143 3.63 1.65 -3.65
CA ALA A 143 2.33 1.22 -3.13
C ALA A 143 2.40 -0.21 -2.57
N LYS A 144 3.10 -1.13 -3.24
CA LYS A 144 3.35 -2.50 -2.73
C LYS A 144 4.20 -2.51 -1.46
N VAL A 145 5.26 -1.69 -1.41
CA VAL A 145 6.09 -1.55 -0.18
C VAL A 145 5.23 -1.10 1.00
N VAL A 146 4.40 -0.08 0.81
CA VAL A 146 3.52 0.44 1.87
C VAL A 146 2.46 -0.59 2.27
N GLN A 147 1.83 -1.28 1.31
CA GLN A 147 0.86 -2.33 1.58
C GLN A 147 1.46 -3.45 2.44
N GLN A 148 2.62 -3.98 2.04
CA GLN A 148 3.33 -5.02 2.81
C GLN A 148 3.82 -4.51 4.17
N PHE A 149 4.28 -3.26 4.26
CA PHE A 149 4.75 -2.68 5.51
C PHE A 149 3.62 -2.49 6.51
N THR A 150 2.45 -2.02 6.08
CA THR A 150 1.35 -1.68 7.00
C THR A 150 0.63 -2.91 7.55
N VAL A 151 0.82 -4.09 6.95
CA VAL A 151 0.40 -5.38 7.53
C VAL A 151 1.45 -5.99 8.47
N SER A 152 2.61 -5.35 8.62
CA SER A 152 3.69 -5.78 9.51
C SER A 152 3.64 -5.06 10.87
N GLY A 153 4.18 -5.68 11.91
CA GLY A 153 4.24 -5.14 13.27
C GLY A 153 5.48 -4.30 13.52
N LEU A 154 5.29 -3.09 14.07
CA LEU A 154 6.36 -2.27 14.64
C LEU A 154 6.27 -2.27 16.16
N THR A 155 7.41 -2.43 16.83
CA THR A 155 7.50 -2.29 18.30
C THR A 155 7.25 -0.85 18.76
N LYS A 156 7.63 0.13 17.92
CA LYS A 156 7.43 1.56 18.18
C LYS A 156 6.66 2.19 17.03
N GLY A 157 5.41 2.57 17.28
CA GLY A 157 4.55 3.17 16.26
C GLY A 157 5.12 4.47 15.67
N SER A 158 5.89 5.24 16.44
CA SER A 158 6.58 6.46 15.98
C SER A 158 7.55 6.23 14.81
N ASP A 159 8.03 5.00 14.66
CA ASP A 159 9.13 4.70 13.75
C ASP A 159 8.64 4.37 12.33
N LYS A 160 7.36 4.52 12.00
CA LYS A 160 6.79 4.13 10.68
C LYS A 160 7.59 4.67 9.49
N LEU A 161 7.76 5.99 9.41
CA LEU A 161 8.51 6.61 8.31
C LEU A 161 10.01 6.27 8.40
N ILE A 162 10.56 6.18 9.61
CA ILE A 162 11.97 5.86 9.85
C ILE A 162 12.30 4.45 9.36
N ALA A 163 11.43 3.48 9.62
CA ALA A 163 11.63 2.07 9.29
C ALA A 163 11.67 1.84 7.77
N LEU A 164 11.00 2.69 6.98
CA LEU A 164 11.09 2.68 5.51
C LEU A 164 12.03 3.72 4.93
N SER A 165 12.65 4.58 5.75
CA SER A 165 13.41 5.74 5.26
C SER A 165 14.55 5.38 4.29
N GLY A 166 15.20 4.23 4.49
CA GLY A 166 16.24 3.73 3.57
C GLY A 166 15.67 3.26 2.23
N VAL A 167 14.51 2.59 2.25
CA VAL A 167 13.79 2.20 1.03
C VAL A 167 13.31 3.44 0.27
N ALA A 168 12.69 4.38 0.99
CA ALA A 168 12.28 5.66 0.42
C ALA A 168 13.46 6.42 -0.18
N ALA A 169 14.61 6.50 0.49
CA ALA A 169 15.79 7.17 -0.07
C ALA A 169 16.30 6.50 -1.36
N ARG A 170 16.30 5.16 -1.41
CA ARG A 170 16.68 4.40 -2.60
C ARG A 170 15.71 4.66 -3.76
N MET A 171 14.42 4.62 -3.49
CA MET A 171 13.39 4.91 -4.49
C MET A 171 13.42 6.37 -4.94
N GLN A 172 13.70 7.31 -4.04
CA GLN A 172 13.85 8.72 -4.38
C GLN A 172 14.94 8.93 -5.44
N ALA A 173 16.08 8.25 -5.28
CA ALA A 173 17.17 8.30 -6.25
C ALA A 173 16.82 7.67 -7.61
N ILE A 174 16.01 6.59 -7.61
CA ILE A 174 15.56 5.92 -8.84
C ILE A 174 14.47 6.73 -9.56
N LEU A 175 13.54 7.29 -8.79
CA LEU A 175 12.40 8.03 -9.31
C LEU A 175 12.79 9.44 -9.77
N GLY A 176 13.82 10.02 -9.14
CA GLY A 176 14.15 11.43 -9.32
C GLY A 176 13.05 12.37 -8.80
N ASP A 177 12.25 11.89 -7.84
CA ASP A 177 11.14 12.62 -7.22
C ASP A 177 11.52 13.06 -5.80
N ASN A 178 10.69 13.87 -5.14
CA ASN A 178 10.80 14.25 -3.74
C ASN A 178 9.83 13.42 -2.91
N TYR A 179 10.36 12.75 -1.88
CA TYR A 179 9.55 12.08 -0.88
C TYR A 179 8.94 13.10 0.09
N ILE A 180 7.64 12.99 0.33
CA ILE A 180 6.87 13.88 1.19
C ILE A 180 6.04 13.07 2.20
N ALA A 181 6.63 12.87 3.38
CA ALA A 181 5.99 12.25 4.55
C ALA A 181 5.26 10.92 4.27
N GLY A 182 5.77 10.06 3.39
CA GLY A 182 5.10 8.80 3.03
C GLY A 182 4.73 8.68 1.56
N LEU A 183 4.65 9.79 0.84
CA LEU A 183 4.13 9.88 -0.53
C LEU A 183 5.17 10.51 -1.48
N TRP A 184 4.88 10.51 -2.78
CA TRP A 184 5.72 11.06 -3.83
C TRP A 184 5.12 12.34 -4.42
N LYS A 185 5.91 13.41 -4.52
CA LYS A 185 5.42 14.73 -4.95
C LYS A 185 4.82 14.72 -6.36
N HIS A 186 5.43 14.05 -7.33
CA HIS A 186 4.89 14.00 -8.70
C HIS A 186 3.74 12.97 -8.84
N ASN A 187 3.59 12.03 -7.89
CA ASN A 187 2.47 11.09 -7.84
C ASN A 187 1.39 11.47 -6.83
N LEU A 188 1.45 12.68 -6.26
CA LEU A 188 0.72 13.01 -5.04
C LEU A 188 -0.79 12.81 -5.16
N LEU A 189 -1.39 13.18 -6.30
CA LEU A 189 -2.83 12.99 -6.52
C LEU A 189 -3.27 11.52 -6.44
N PHE A 190 -2.41 10.59 -6.86
CA PHE A 190 -2.67 9.15 -6.77
C PHE A 190 -2.35 8.59 -5.40
N ASP A 191 -1.22 9.01 -4.85
CA ASP A 191 -0.76 8.58 -3.55
C ASP A 191 -1.74 9.02 -2.45
N LEU A 192 -2.41 10.17 -2.61
CA LEU A 192 -3.51 10.61 -1.75
C LEU A 192 -4.74 9.70 -1.81
N LEU A 193 -4.88 8.81 -2.78
CA LEU A 193 -6.03 7.89 -2.88
C LEU A 193 -5.83 6.60 -2.08
N TRP A 194 -4.84 6.54 -1.18
CA TRP A 194 -4.73 5.42 -0.26
C TRP A 194 -6.01 5.26 0.57
N TYR A 195 -6.31 4.06 1.05
CA TYR A 195 -7.45 3.80 1.92
C TYR A 195 -7.17 2.61 2.83
N ILE A 196 -7.97 2.44 3.88
CA ILE A 196 -7.86 1.28 4.78
C ILE A 196 -8.84 0.21 4.35
N LYS A 197 -8.33 -0.92 3.87
CA LYS A 197 -9.17 -2.03 3.43
C LYS A 197 -9.95 -2.60 4.62
N TYR A 198 -11.27 -2.56 4.50
CA TYR A 198 -12.27 -2.91 5.52
C TYR A 198 -12.21 -2.08 6.82
N GLY A 199 -11.44 -1.00 6.90
CA GLY A 199 -11.24 -0.27 8.16
C GLY A 199 -10.60 -1.14 9.26
N ARG A 200 -9.70 -2.07 8.88
CA ARG A 200 -9.08 -3.04 9.79
C ARG A 200 -7.56 -3.04 9.73
N GLN A 201 -6.95 -3.49 10.82
CA GLN A 201 -5.54 -3.82 10.97
C GLN A 201 -5.23 -5.27 10.53
N ALA A 202 -3.94 -5.62 10.46
CA ALA A 202 -3.43 -6.96 10.14
C ALA A 202 -4.04 -8.08 11.01
N ASP A 203 -4.39 -7.80 12.27
CA ASP A 203 -4.96 -8.76 13.22
C ASP A 203 -6.51 -8.75 13.25
N GLY A 204 -7.15 -7.96 12.39
CA GLY A 204 -8.60 -7.83 12.34
C GLY A 204 -9.20 -6.84 13.34
N LYS A 205 -8.38 -6.14 14.15
CA LYS A 205 -8.88 -5.03 14.96
C LYS A 205 -9.24 -3.82 14.07
N PRO A 206 -10.11 -2.91 14.55
CA PRO A 206 -10.35 -1.63 13.92
C PRO A 206 -9.07 -0.84 13.63
N SER A 207 -9.03 -0.11 12.52
CA SER A 207 -7.99 0.90 12.32
C SER A 207 -8.20 2.08 13.26
N PHE A 208 -7.09 2.73 13.62
CA PHE A 208 -7.14 3.90 14.49
C PHE A 208 -5.99 4.86 14.23
N ARG A 209 -6.18 6.12 14.60
CA ARG A 209 -5.15 7.15 14.60
C ARG A 209 -4.54 7.28 16.00
N VAL A 210 -3.23 7.42 16.08
CA VAL A 210 -2.55 7.66 17.36
C VAL A 210 -2.70 9.14 17.76
N ASP A 211 -2.94 9.41 19.04
CA ASP A 211 -3.09 10.79 19.55
C ASP A 211 -1.82 11.62 19.40
N ALA A 212 -0.65 10.98 19.57
CA ALA A 212 0.63 11.64 19.41
C ALA A 212 0.95 11.87 17.94
N TYR A 213 1.35 13.10 17.59
CA TYR A 213 1.71 13.43 16.22
C TYR A 213 2.86 12.55 15.71
N ARG A 214 2.63 11.89 14.57
CA ARG A 214 3.60 11.02 13.89
C ARG A 214 3.83 11.41 12.44
N ALA A 215 2.74 11.77 11.76
CA ALA A 215 2.70 12.12 10.34
C ALA A 215 1.43 12.95 10.10
N PRO A 216 1.40 13.78 9.03
CA PRO A 216 0.21 14.53 8.65
C PRO A 216 -0.97 13.60 8.31
N SER A 217 -2.22 14.06 8.44
CA SER A 217 -3.38 13.17 8.28
C SER A 217 -3.53 12.59 6.88
N TRP A 218 -3.02 13.28 5.86
CA TRP A 218 -2.96 12.82 4.47
C TRP A 218 -1.90 11.75 4.21
N SER A 219 -0.99 11.49 5.16
CA SER A 219 -0.04 10.39 5.07
C SER A 219 -0.63 9.09 5.61
N TRP A 220 -0.42 8.00 4.89
CA TRP A 220 -0.75 6.64 5.36
C TRP A 220 -0.07 6.30 6.69
N ALA A 221 1.07 6.94 7.00
CA ALA A 221 1.81 6.71 8.23
C ALA A 221 1.11 7.32 9.46
N SER A 222 0.02 8.07 9.28
CA SER A 222 -0.70 8.70 10.39
C SER A 222 -1.61 7.73 11.15
N VAL A 223 -2.00 6.61 10.54
CA VAL A 223 -2.93 5.62 11.10
C VAL A 223 -2.31 4.24 11.29
N GLU A 224 -2.89 3.41 12.16
CA GLU A 224 -2.69 1.96 12.20
C GLU A 224 -3.81 1.27 11.41
N GLY A 225 -3.47 0.61 10.31
CA GLY A 225 -4.46 -0.06 9.45
C GLY A 225 -3.81 -0.70 8.23
N ARG A 226 -4.54 -1.60 7.56
CA ARG A 226 -4.12 -2.23 6.29
C ARG A 226 -4.32 -1.24 5.15
N VAL A 227 -3.26 -0.53 4.78
CA VAL A 227 -3.30 0.50 3.75
C VAL A 227 -3.28 -0.16 2.38
N HIS A 228 -4.13 0.30 1.47
CA HIS A 228 -4.16 -0.06 0.05
C HIS A 228 -4.19 1.18 -0.83
N PHE A 229 -3.84 1.01 -2.10
CA PHE A 229 -3.91 2.04 -3.14
C PHE A 229 -4.76 1.52 -4.31
N PRO A 230 -5.37 2.40 -5.12
CA PRO A 230 -6.12 2.00 -6.31
C PRO A 230 -5.21 1.55 -7.49
N CYS A 231 -3.99 1.08 -7.22
CA CYS A 231 -3.02 0.68 -8.23
C CYS A 231 -3.29 -0.73 -8.80
N GLY A 232 -2.78 -1.01 -10.01
CA GLY A 232 -2.71 -2.38 -10.56
C GLY A 232 -3.84 -2.80 -11.50
N ARG A 233 -4.73 -1.90 -11.91
CA ARG A 233 -5.72 -2.20 -12.95
C ARG A 233 -5.16 -1.85 -14.32
N LEU A 234 -4.81 -2.86 -15.13
CA LEU A 234 -4.23 -2.67 -16.46
C LEU A 234 -5.24 -2.12 -17.49
N ASP A 235 -6.54 -2.21 -17.20
CA ASP A 235 -7.63 -1.81 -18.10
C ASP A 235 -8.38 -0.55 -17.63
N VAL A 236 -7.71 0.35 -16.91
CA VAL A 236 -8.32 1.63 -16.49
C VAL A 236 -7.54 2.83 -16.99
N SER A 237 -8.27 3.88 -17.34
CA SER A 237 -7.71 5.18 -17.67
C SER A 237 -8.13 6.21 -16.61
N TRP A 238 -7.26 7.17 -16.35
CA TRP A 238 -7.53 8.22 -15.38
C TRP A 238 -7.89 9.51 -16.09
N GLY A 239 -9.02 10.10 -15.71
CA GLY A 239 -9.45 11.41 -16.18
C GLY A 239 -8.51 12.53 -15.71
N PRO A 240 -8.74 13.77 -16.18
CA PRO A 240 -7.97 14.93 -15.73
C PRO A 240 -8.09 15.13 -14.21
N PRO A 241 -7.12 15.79 -13.58
CA PRO A 241 -7.20 16.13 -12.16
C PRO A 241 -8.38 17.09 -11.89
N LEU A 242 -9.12 16.81 -10.83
CA LEU A 242 -10.18 17.69 -10.28
C LEU A 242 -9.67 18.51 -9.09
N LEU A 243 -8.49 18.17 -8.58
CA LEU A 243 -7.79 18.85 -7.50
C LEU A 243 -6.47 19.43 -8.02
N GLU A 244 -6.22 20.70 -7.74
CA GLU A 244 -4.94 21.35 -8.01
C GLU A 244 -4.10 21.43 -6.74
N ILE A 245 -2.87 20.91 -6.78
CA ILE A 245 -1.92 21.06 -5.68
C ILE A 245 -1.11 22.34 -5.89
N ILE A 246 -1.35 23.35 -5.04
CA ILE A 246 -0.66 24.65 -5.10
C ILE A 246 0.69 24.56 -4.39
N GLY A 247 0.73 23.90 -3.23
CA GLY A 247 1.91 23.85 -2.39
C GLY A 247 1.95 22.65 -1.47
N VAL A 248 3.15 22.22 -1.11
CA VAL A 248 3.39 21.18 -0.10
C VAL A 248 4.54 21.64 0.77
N GLU A 249 4.33 21.66 2.08
CA GLU A 249 5.37 21.90 3.06
C GLU A 249 5.54 20.66 3.93
N VAL A 250 6.77 20.20 4.08
CA VAL A 250 7.13 19.09 4.96
C VAL A 250 8.34 19.51 5.76
N ASN A 251 8.25 19.42 7.08
CA ASN A 251 9.32 19.76 8.00
C ASN A 251 9.86 18.48 8.67
N PRO A 252 11.01 17.95 8.20
CA PRO A 252 11.67 16.80 8.82
C PRO A 252 12.15 17.11 10.24
N THR A 253 12.07 16.13 11.14
CA THR A 253 12.62 16.24 12.51
C THR A 253 14.16 16.19 12.52
N THR A 254 14.76 15.68 11.45
CA THR A 254 16.22 15.51 11.31
C THR A 254 16.63 15.88 9.89
N ASN A 255 17.93 15.88 9.58
CA ASN A 255 18.42 16.10 8.21
C ASN A 255 18.04 14.97 7.23
N ASN A 256 17.36 13.92 7.68
CA ASN A 256 16.85 12.86 6.82
C ASN A 256 15.46 13.23 6.28
N SER A 257 15.40 13.66 5.02
CA SER A 257 14.14 14.07 4.35
C SER A 257 13.14 12.92 4.16
N THR A 258 13.58 11.65 4.25
CA THR A 258 12.70 10.47 4.16
C THR A 258 12.34 9.88 5.52
N GLY A 259 12.72 10.56 6.61
CA GLY A 259 12.51 10.11 7.98
C GLY A 259 11.25 10.69 8.62
N GLN A 260 11.32 10.84 9.94
CA GLN A 260 10.26 11.43 10.75
C GLN A 260 10.07 12.92 10.42
N VAL A 261 8.82 13.38 10.51
CA VAL A 261 8.41 14.76 10.27
C VAL A 261 7.83 15.36 11.57
N SER A 262 8.04 16.65 11.79
CA SER A 262 7.48 17.39 12.93
C SER A 262 6.16 18.07 12.62
N ASN A 263 5.95 18.47 11.36
CA ASN A 263 4.70 18.94 10.80
C ASN A 263 4.77 18.86 9.27
N ALA A 264 3.62 18.90 8.61
CA ALA A 264 3.51 19.02 7.16
C ALA A 264 2.09 19.46 6.78
N PHE A 265 1.92 20.09 5.63
CA PHE A 265 0.60 20.36 5.05
C PHE A 265 0.63 20.38 3.53
N ILE A 266 -0.54 20.16 2.93
CA ILE A 266 -0.80 20.32 1.49
C ILE A 266 -1.76 21.49 1.33
N LEU A 267 -1.39 22.49 0.53
CA LEU A 267 -2.28 23.54 0.05
C LEU A 267 -2.82 23.13 -1.31
N ALA A 268 -4.13 23.00 -1.41
CA ALA A 268 -4.82 22.61 -2.64
C ALA A 268 -5.98 23.55 -2.98
N SER A 269 -6.34 23.60 -4.26
CA SER A 269 -7.52 24.28 -4.78
C SER A 269 -8.46 23.24 -5.39
N GLY A 270 -9.73 23.26 -4.97
CA GLY A 270 -10.73 22.32 -5.47
C GLY A 270 -12.15 22.68 -5.03
N ASN A 271 -13.11 21.88 -5.49
CA ASN A 271 -14.53 22.04 -5.20
C ASN A 271 -14.90 21.20 -3.97
N LEU A 272 -14.90 21.83 -2.79
CA LEU A 272 -15.25 21.15 -1.54
C LEU A 272 -16.77 21.04 -1.40
N LYS A 273 -17.26 19.86 -1.04
CA LYS A 273 -18.70 19.58 -0.92
C LYS A 273 -19.02 18.98 0.43
N GLN A 274 -19.94 19.56 1.17
CA GLN A 274 -20.41 18.97 2.43
C GLN A 274 -21.17 17.67 2.14
N MET A 275 -20.83 16.61 2.87
CA MET A 275 -21.49 15.32 2.78
C MET A 275 -22.73 15.27 3.71
N PRO A 276 -23.75 14.48 3.36
CA PRO A 276 -24.79 14.09 4.30
C PRO A 276 -24.19 13.30 5.47
N GLU A 277 -24.93 13.21 6.58
CA GLU A 277 -24.45 12.57 7.80
C GLU A 277 -24.22 11.05 7.57
N PHE A 278 -23.19 10.46 8.19
CA PHE A 278 -22.77 9.09 7.87
C PHE A 278 -23.86 8.02 8.02
N TYR A 279 -24.76 8.17 8.98
CA TYR A 279 -25.87 7.22 9.18
C TYR A 279 -26.96 7.33 8.11
N GLU A 280 -26.94 8.39 7.30
CA GLU A 280 -27.80 8.54 6.12
C GLU A 280 -27.18 7.87 4.90
N LEU A 281 -25.89 7.54 4.93
CA LEU A 281 -25.25 6.76 3.87
C LEU A 281 -25.71 5.29 3.93
N PRO A 282 -25.97 4.66 2.79
CA PRO A 282 -26.32 3.25 2.75
C PRO A 282 -25.27 2.34 3.41
N GLU A 283 -25.70 1.35 4.22
CA GLU A 283 -24.80 0.41 4.90
C GLU A 283 -23.80 -0.28 3.95
N HIS A 284 -24.25 -0.59 2.72
CA HIS A 284 -23.41 -1.22 1.70
C HIS A 284 -22.24 -0.35 1.22
N MET A 285 -22.23 0.96 1.50
CA MET A 285 -21.08 1.81 1.20
C MET A 285 -19.95 1.60 2.21
N PHE A 286 -20.25 1.18 3.44
CA PHE A 286 -19.24 0.88 4.46
C PHE A 286 -18.74 -0.56 4.36
N ASP A 287 -19.58 -1.46 3.85
CA ASP A 287 -19.18 -2.80 3.48
C ASP A 287 -18.44 -2.75 2.13
N MET A 288 -17.11 -2.78 2.17
CA MET A 288 -16.30 -2.82 0.97
C MET A 288 -16.47 -4.18 0.25
N ILE A 289 -17.60 -4.38 -0.42
CA ILE A 289 -17.93 -5.62 -1.12
C ILE A 289 -16.97 -5.77 -2.31
N PRO A 290 -16.35 -6.94 -2.52
CA PRO A 290 -15.55 -7.19 -3.72
C PRO A 290 -16.38 -6.89 -4.98
N GLY A 291 -15.98 -5.87 -5.73
CA GLY A 291 -16.69 -5.42 -6.94
C GLY A 291 -17.62 -4.22 -6.76
N ALA A 292 -17.87 -3.75 -5.53
CA ALA A 292 -18.54 -2.47 -5.30
C ALA A 292 -17.68 -1.32 -5.86
N LEU A 293 -18.33 -0.39 -6.56
CA LEU A 293 -17.69 0.76 -7.18
C LEU A 293 -17.89 2.04 -6.34
N SER A 294 -18.95 2.08 -5.52
CA SER A 294 -19.15 3.10 -4.49
C SER A 294 -18.79 2.55 -3.10
N ALA A 295 -17.95 3.27 -2.35
CA ALA A 295 -17.52 2.87 -1.02
C ALA A 295 -17.06 4.09 -0.19
N CYS A 296 -17.31 4.02 1.11
CA CYS A 296 -16.87 4.98 2.11
C CYS A 296 -15.84 4.29 3.01
N CYS A 297 -14.58 4.70 2.93
CA CYS A 297 -13.47 4.12 3.68
C CYS A 297 -12.97 5.13 4.71
N VAL A 298 -13.37 4.98 5.97
CA VAL A 298 -12.83 5.82 7.06
C VAL A 298 -11.42 5.39 7.46
N ASP A 299 -10.60 6.36 7.85
CA ASP A 299 -9.23 6.15 8.30
C ASP A 299 -9.19 5.62 9.77
N ASP A 300 -10.17 6.01 10.60
CA ASP A 300 -10.34 5.59 12.01
C ASP A 300 -11.83 5.38 12.31
N GLU A 301 -12.22 4.38 13.11
CA GLU A 301 -13.61 4.20 13.54
C GLU A 301 -14.16 5.42 14.30
N ASN A 302 -13.31 6.17 15.01
CA ASN A 302 -13.73 7.41 15.67
C ASN A 302 -14.22 8.48 14.67
N ASP A 303 -13.78 8.41 13.40
CA ASP A 303 -14.18 9.35 12.36
C ASP A 303 -15.65 9.17 11.95
N LEU A 304 -16.28 8.02 12.23
CA LEU A 304 -17.71 7.76 11.96
C LEU A 304 -18.66 8.62 12.80
N SER A 305 -18.16 9.20 13.91
CA SER A 305 -18.94 10.06 14.80
C SER A 305 -18.92 11.55 14.40
N LEU A 306 -18.20 11.89 13.34
CA LEU A 306 -18.07 13.28 12.87
C LEU A 306 -19.34 13.74 12.15
N VAL A 307 -19.78 14.95 12.48
CA VAL A 307 -20.99 15.57 11.92
C VAL A 307 -20.66 16.38 10.66
N ASP A 308 -19.48 17.02 10.62
CA ASP A 308 -19.06 17.86 9.49
C ASP A 308 -17.96 17.17 8.68
N VAL A 309 -18.38 16.41 7.67
CA VAL A 309 -17.49 15.80 6.67
C VAL A 309 -17.73 16.40 5.31
N PHE A 310 -16.64 16.66 4.60
CA PHE A 310 -16.63 17.20 3.26
C PHE A 310 -15.93 16.23 2.31
N ALA A 311 -16.48 16.07 1.12
CA ALA A 311 -15.85 15.39 0.01
C ALA A 311 -15.10 16.40 -0.87
N LEU A 312 -13.84 16.10 -1.16
CA LEU A 312 -12.99 16.86 -2.08
C LEU A 312 -12.63 15.97 -3.29
N PRO A 313 -13.26 16.16 -4.45
CA PRO A 313 -12.97 15.43 -5.68
C PRO A 313 -11.50 15.53 -6.08
N VAL A 314 -10.88 14.38 -6.35
CA VAL A 314 -9.45 14.31 -6.74
C VAL A 314 -9.33 13.94 -8.22
N ARG A 315 -9.90 12.79 -8.62
CA ARG A 315 -9.83 12.25 -9.99
C ARG A 315 -10.98 11.30 -10.29
N ILE A 316 -11.19 11.03 -11.58
CA ILE A 316 -12.09 9.99 -12.08
C ILE A 316 -11.26 8.85 -12.67
N MET A 317 -11.60 7.62 -12.30
CA MET A 317 -11.12 6.39 -12.95
C MET A 317 -12.19 5.89 -13.91
N ARG A 318 -11.80 5.59 -15.15
CA ARG A 318 -12.66 5.03 -16.18
C ARG A 318 -12.25 3.60 -16.45
N GLY A 319 -13.15 2.66 -16.17
CA GLY A 319 -12.93 1.24 -16.44
C GLY A 319 -14.10 0.63 -17.21
N ILE A 320 -14.00 -0.67 -17.48
CA ILE A 320 -15.02 -1.44 -18.20
C ILE A 320 -16.39 -1.37 -17.51
N ASN A 321 -16.40 -1.26 -16.17
CA ASN A 321 -17.61 -1.26 -15.35
C ASN A 321 -18.16 0.16 -15.08
N GLY A 322 -17.65 1.20 -15.74
CA GLY A 322 -18.10 2.59 -15.61
C GLY A 322 -17.04 3.54 -15.07
N GLU A 323 -17.49 4.75 -14.71
CA GLU A 323 -16.65 5.80 -14.13
C GLU A 323 -16.78 5.83 -12.60
N VAL A 324 -15.65 5.86 -11.91
CA VAL A 324 -15.57 5.98 -10.45
C VAL A 324 -14.87 7.29 -10.09
N LEU A 325 -15.59 8.16 -9.40
CA LEU A 325 -15.06 9.38 -8.81
C LEU A 325 -14.38 9.06 -7.48
N PHE A 326 -13.17 9.57 -7.28
CA PHE A 326 -12.42 9.46 -6.04
C PHE A 326 -12.39 10.81 -5.33
N CYS A 327 -12.83 10.84 -4.08
CA CYS A 327 -12.88 12.04 -3.24
C CYS A 327 -12.12 11.79 -1.93
N LEU A 328 -11.33 12.77 -1.48
CA LEU A 328 -10.86 12.79 -0.10
C LEU A 328 -12.01 13.15 0.82
N MET A 329 -12.12 12.46 1.95
CA MET A 329 -13.02 12.85 3.02
C MET A 329 -12.25 13.69 4.02
N LEU A 330 -12.75 14.90 4.28
CA LEU A 330 -12.11 15.93 5.07
C LEU A 330 -13.05 16.41 6.18
N THR A 331 -12.50 16.73 7.35
CA THR A 331 -13.24 17.40 8.42
C THR A 331 -12.53 18.71 8.81
N PRO A 332 -13.25 19.80 9.09
CA PRO A 332 -12.63 21.06 9.50
C PRO A 332 -11.86 20.91 10.81
N MET A 333 -10.72 21.58 10.93
CA MET A 333 -10.01 21.70 12.19
C MET A 333 -10.61 22.82 13.05
N PRO A 334 -10.63 22.70 14.39
CA PRO A 334 -11.32 23.65 15.27
C PRO A 334 -10.88 25.12 15.16
N SER A 335 -9.68 25.37 14.63
CA SER A 335 -9.02 26.69 14.67
C SER A 335 -9.26 27.57 13.44
N THR A 336 -9.78 27.04 12.33
CA THR A 336 -9.81 27.76 11.04
C THR A 336 -10.77 27.11 10.03
N THR A 337 -11.45 27.90 9.21
CA THR A 337 -12.35 27.39 8.15
C THR A 337 -11.64 26.79 6.94
N SER A 338 -10.34 27.05 6.75
CA SER A 338 -9.56 26.57 5.61
C SER A 338 -8.62 25.41 5.93
N ASN A 339 -8.52 24.98 7.19
CA ASN A 339 -7.68 23.85 7.57
C ASN A 339 -8.53 22.62 7.82
N PHE A 340 -8.13 21.53 7.20
CA PHE A 340 -8.85 20.28 7.20
C PHE A 340 -7.93 19.13 7.61
N ARG A 341 -8.54 18.15 8.27
CA ARG A 341 -7.95 16.85 8.53
C ARG A 341 -8.58 15.86 7.57
N ARG A 342 -7.78 15.02 6.93
CA ARG A 342 -8.26 13.85 6.21
C ARG A 342 -8.77 12.78 7.18
N VAL A 343 -9.94 12.23 6.87
CA VAL A 343 -10.63 11.20 7.67
C VAL A 343 -11.01 9.97 6.84
N GLY A 344 -10.73 9.96 5.55
CA GLY A 344 -11.04 8.80 4.71
C GLY A 344 -10.95 9.05 3.22
N LEU A 345 -11.43 8.06 2.48
CA LEU A 345 -11.61 8.07 1.04
C LEU A 345 -13.04 7.69 0.69
N LEU A 346 -13.67 8.48 -0.16
CA LEU A 346 -14.97 8.18 -0.76
C LEU A 346 -14.75 7.83 -2.23
N THR A 347 -15.29 6.70 -2.67
CA THR A 347 -15.44 6.36 -4.08
C THR A 347 -16.91 6.35 -4.44
N LEU A 348 -17.25 6.92 -5.60
CA LEU A 348 -18.62 6.97 -6.11
C LEU A 348 -18.62 6.51 -7.56
N ASN A 349 -19.39 5.47 -7.85
CA ASN A 349 -19.74 5.13 -9.22
C ASN A 349 -20.74 6.16 -9.74
N GLN A 350 -20.44 6.84 -10.85
CA GLN A 350 -21.36 7.85 -11.39
C GLN A 350 -22.74 7.26 -11.75
N ASN A 351 -22.80 5.98 -12.11
CA ASN A 351 -24.07 5.29 -12.38
C ASN A 351 -24.89 4.98 -11.11
N GLU A 352 -24.27 5.00 -9.92
CA GLU A 352 -24.93 4.77 -8.62
C GLU A 352 -25.16 6.07 -7.85
N ALA A 353 -24.50 7.16 -8.25
CA ALA A 353 -24.63 8.49 -7.64
C ALA A 353 -26.08 8.98 -7.58
N GLU A 354 -26.86 8.76 -8.65
CA GLU A 354 -28.28 9.12 -8.72
C GLU A 354 -29.14 8.44 -7.62
N VAL A 355 -28.72 7.27 -7.13
CA VAL A 355 -29.45 6.50 -6.11
C VAL A 355 -29.13 6.97 -4.68
N SER A 356 -27.99 7.64 -4.50
CA SER A 356 -27.44 8.04 -3.19
C SER A 356 -27.80 9.46 -2.73
N GLN A 357 -28.60 10.21 -3.51
CA GLN A 357 -28.91 11.64 -3.29
C GLN A 357 -27.68 12.58 -3.25
N LEU A 358 -26.49 12.08 -3.59
CA LEU A 358 -25.31 12.89 -3.83
C LEU A 358 -25.40 13.46 -5.25
N ASP A 359 -25.65 14.76 -5.38
CA ASP A 359 -25.62 15.46 -6.67
C ASP A 359 -24.17 15.56 -7.19
N VAL A 360 -23.72 14.51 -7.87
CA VAL A 360 -22.34 14.37 -8.38
C VAL A 360 -22.09 15.21 -9.64
N GLU A 361 -23.13 15.63 -10.37
CA GLU A 361 -22.96 16.48 -11.58
C GLU A 361 -22.27 17.80 -11.23
N GLY A 362 -22.62 18.40 -10.08
CA GLY A 362 -21.96 19.61 -9.56
C GLY A 362 -20.58 19.41 -8.95
N TRP A 363 -20.05 18.18 -8.90
CA TRP A 363 -18.74 17.87 -8.29
C TRP A 363 -17.64 17.79 -9.35
N VAL A 364 -18.01 17.50 -10.61
CA VAL A 364 -17.08 17.30 -11.73
C VAL A 364 -17.04 18.53 -12.66
N ASP A 365 -18.12 19.32 -12.72
CA ASP A 365 -18.21 20.48 -13.61
C ASP A 365 -17.63 21.76 -12.99
N ASN A 366 -16.41 22.12 -13.39
CA ASN A 366 -15.74 23.39 -13.03
C ASN A 366 -16.42 24.62 -13.65
N SER A 367 -17.35 24.47 -14.61
CA SER A 367 -17.97 25.60 -15.31
C SER A 367 -19.22 26.17 -14.63
N ASN A 368 -19.85 25.41 -13.71
CA ASN A 368 -21.09 25.78 -13.02
C ASN A 368 -20.97 25.92 -11.49
N CYS A 369 -19.80 25.67 -10.89
CA CYS A 369 -19.60 25.81 -9.44
C CYS A 369 -18.85 27.10 -9.07
N GLY A 370 -19.16 27.62 -7.88
CA GLY A 370 -18.61 28.86 -7.33
C GLY A 370 -17.09 28.86 -7.13
N VAL A 371 -16.59 29.91 -6.47
CA VAL A 371 -15.17 30.16 -6.19
C VAL A 371 -14.49 28.89 -5.65
N GLN A 372 -13.44 28.40 -6.33
CA GLN A 372 -12.63 27.28 -5.83
C GLN A 372 -12.08 27.60 -4.44
N GLU A 373 -12.17 26.64 -3.54
CA GLU A 373 -11.74 26.84 -2.16
C GLU A 373 -10.27 26.51 -1.99
N LEU A 374 -9.54 27.34 -1.23
CA LEU A 374 -8.19 27.05 -0.79
C LEU A 374 -8.23 26.21 0.49
N ILE A 375 -7.68 25.01 0.40
CA ILE A 375 -7.80 23.96 1.42
C ILE A 375 -6.40 23.60 1.89
N ASN A 376 -6.14 23.75 3.19
CA ASN A 376 -4.94 23.24 3.83
C ASN A 376 -5.23 21.89 4.48
N ILE A 377 -4.61 20.82 4.01
CA ILE A 377 -4.75 19.48 4.59
C ILE A 377 -3.54 19.21 5.48
N PHE A 378 -3.75 19.07 6.78
CA PHE A 378 -2.70 18.89 7.80
C PHE A 378 -2.43 17.45 8.19
#